data_AF-A0A845R8R0-F1
#
_entry.id   AF-A0A845R8R0-F1
#
_cell.length_a   1.000
_cell.length_b   1.000
_cell.length_c   1.000
_cell.angle_alpha   90.00
_cell.angle_beta   90.00
_cell.angle_gamma   90.00
#
_symmetry.space_group_name_H-M   'P 1'
#
loop_
_entity.id
_entity.type
_entity.pdbx_description
1 polymer ?
#
loop_
_entity_poly.entity_id
_entity_poly.type
_entity_poly.pdbx_seq_one_letter_code
_entity_poly.pdbx_strand_id
1 'polypeptide(L)'
;MDWISVKEQMPEPEVEVLVLTVNKSGHKIITTAIYEDGKVSTDDSIWIWYDLDFDYDEENDQYLIPVGWWEYRHFNPDEVYNCDIDLPVTHWMPLPIPPEEV
;
A
#
# COMPACT_ATOMS: atom_id res chain seq x y z
N MET A 1 19.21 -0.05 -6.91
CA MET A 1 17.76 -0.25 -7.01
C MET A 1 17.20 0.96 -7.71
N ASP A 2 16.37 0.76 -8.72
CA ASP A 2 15.84 1.84 -9.56
C ASP A 2 14.33 1.99 -9.33
N TRP A 3 13.83 3.20 -9.55
CA TRP A 3 12.40 3.50 -9.47
C TRP A 3 11.65 2.90 -10.67
N ILE A 4 10.58 2.16 -10.38
CA ILE A 4 9.69 1.52 -11.35
C ILE A 4 8.43 2.39 -11.49
N SER A 5 8.09 2.77 -12.71
CA SER A 5 6.86 3.52 -12.98
C SER A 5 5.63 2.64 -12.76
N VAL A 6 4.63 3.14 -12.03
CA VAL A 6 3.34 2.42 -11.84
C VAL A 6 2.58 2.18 -13.14
N LYS A 7 2.93 2.93 -14.21
CA LYS A 7 2.35 2.72 -15.55
C LYS A 7 2.97 1.54 -16.28
N GLU A 8 4.17 1.15 -15.90
CA GLU A 8 4.90 0.03 -16.48
C GLU A 8 4.60 -1.25 -15.72
N GLN A 9 4.64 -1.18 -14.39
CA GLN A 9 4.44 -2.32 -13.52
C GLN A 9 3.99 -1.86 -12.12
N MET A 10 2.99 -2.55 -11.56
CA MET A 10 2.60 -2.44 -10.15
C MET A 10 3.39 -3.44 -9.30
N PRO A 11 3.65 -3.16 -8.01
CA PRO A 11 4.14 -4.18 -7.11
C PRO A 11 3.06 -5.26 -6.91
N GLU A 12 3.48 -6.41 -6.41
CA GLU A 12 2.54 -7.43 -5.96
C GLU A 12 1.75 -6.92 -4.73
N PRO A 13 0.48 -7.31 -4.57
CA PRO A 13 -0.28 -7.02 -3.35
C PRO A 13 0.41 -7.51 -2.08
N GLU A 14 0.09 -6.90 -0.94
CA GLU A 14 0.63 -7.27 0.38
C GLU A 14 2.17 -7.14 0.51
N VAL A 15 2.86 -6.52 -0.47
CA VAL A 15 4.32 -6.29 -0.43
C VAL A 15 4.62 -4.83 -0.10
N GLU A 16 5.34 -4.62 1.00
CA GLU A 16 5.83 -3.30 1.38
C GLU A 16 6.91 -2.79 0.40
N VAL A 17 6.70 -1.58 -0.11
CA VAL A 17 7.60 -0.90 -1.04
C VAL A 17 7.80 0.56 -0.66
N LEU A 18 8.87 1.18 -1.16
CA LEU A 18 8.97 2.64 -1.19
C LEU A 18 8.14 3.17 -2.36
N VAL A 19 7.41 4.25 -2.14
CA VAL A 19 6.61 4.94 -3.16
C VAL A 19 7.01 6.40 -3.29
N LEU A 20 6.86 6.93 -4.50
CA LEU A 20 7.00 8.35 -4.81
C LEU A 20 5.63 8.92 -5.21
N THR A 21 5.11 9.80 -4.37
CA THR A 21 3.90 10.59 -4.68
C THR A 21 4.28 11.98 -5.19
N VAL A 22 3.43 12.54 -6.05
CA VAL A 22 3.61 13.90 -6.56
C VAL A 22 2.28 14.64 -6.44
N ASN A 23 2.25 15.69 -5.61
CA ASN A 23 1.05 16.50 -5.46
C ASN A 23 0.85 17.45 -6.66
N LYS A 24 -0.30 18.14 -6.70
CA LYS A 24 -0.66 19.06 -7.80
C LYS A 24 0.33 20.22 -8.00
N SER A 25 1.09 20.58 -6.97
CA SER A 25 2.13 21.62 -7.03
C SER A 25 3.49 21.08 -7.47
N GLY A 26 3.60 19.78 -7.78
CA GLY A 26 4.85 19.11 -8.13
C GLY A 26 5.74 18.78 -6.94
N HIS A 27 5.26 18.96 -5.70
CA HIS A 27 6.00 18.55 -4.52
C HIS A 27 6.02 17.02 -4.43
N LYS A 28 7.21 16.48 -4.19
CA LYS A 28 7.49 15.05 -4.17
C LYS A 28 7.58 14.56 -2.74
N ILE A 29 6.89 13.47 -2.43
CA ILE A 29 6.95 12.80 -1.11
C ILE A 29 7.35 11.35 -1.35
N ILE A 30 8.32 10.88 -0.57
CA ILE A 30 8.70 9.47 -0.54
C ILE A 30 8.28 8.90 0.81
N THR A 31 7.57 7.79 0.81
CA THR A 31 7.14 7.04 2.00
C THR A 31 7.09 5.54 1.68
N THR A 32 6.74 4.71 2.64
CA THR A 32 6.48 3.27 2.46
C THR A 32 4.99 3.01 2.26
N ALA A 33 4.63 2.01 1.46
CA ALA A 33 3.25 1.66 1.20
C ALA A 33 3.10 0.21 0.73
N ILE A 34 1.87 -0.30 0.80
CA ILE A 34 1.41 -1.45 0.02
C ILE A 34 0.43 -0.99 -1.05
N TYR A 35 0.30 -1.78 -2.11
CA TYR A 35 -0.75 -1.61 -3.12
C TYR A 35 -1.71 -2.79 -3.01
N GLU A 36 -3.01 -2.54 -3.02
CA GLU A 36 -4.03 -3.58 -3.10
C GLU A 36 -4.76 -3.52 -4.44
N ASP A 37 -5.01 -4.69 -5.03
CA ASP A 37 -5.59 -4.82 -6.37
C ASP A 37 -7.08 -5.21 -6.37
N GLY A 38 -7.71 -5.23 -5.20
CA GLY A 38 -9.13 -5.52 -5.05
C GLY A 38 -9.46 -7.01 -4.91
N LYS A 39 -8.46 -7.89 -4.78
CA LYS A 39 -8.67 -9.35 -4.74
C LYS A 39 -8.23 -10.00 -3.45
N VAL A 40 -7.45 -9.32 -2.61
CA VAL A 40 -7.03 -9.86 -1.32
C VAL A 40 -8.17 -9.69 -0.33
N SER A 41 -8.49 -10.76 0.39
CA SER A 41 -9.51 -10.73 1.43
C SER A 41 -8.96 -10.11 2.71
N THR A 42 -9.83 -9.54 3.54
CA THR A 42 -9.44 -9.04 4.87
C THR A 42 -8.90 -10.14 5.79
N ASP A 43 -9.26 -11.40 5.54
CA ASP A 43 -8.82 -12.56 6.33
C ASP A 43 -7.43 -13.07 5.90
N ASP A 44 -7.08 -12.89 4.62
CA ASP A 44 -5.81 -13.35 4.04
C ASP A 44 -4.71 -12.27 4.07
N SER A 45 -5.08 -11.02 4.34
CA SER A 45 -4.15 -9.90 4.39
C SER A 45 -3.13 -10.00 5.53
N ILE A 46 -1.93 -9.48 5.32
CA ILE A 46 -0.92 -9.37 6.39
C ILE A 46 -1.25 -8.23 7.36
N TRP A 47 -2.26 -7.43 7.06
CA TRP A 47 -2.72 -6.28 7.83
C TRP A 47 -4.09 -6.49 8.43
N ILE A 48 -4.39 -5.71 9.46
CA ILE A 48 -5.72 -5.65 10.05
C ILE A 48 -6.43 -4.40 9.53
N TRP A 49 -7.51 -4.63 8.80
CA TRP A 49 -8.33 -3.59 8.17
C TRP A 49 -9.59 -3.31 8.99
N TYR A 50 -9.95 -2.04 9.10
CA TYR A 50 -11.12 -1.60 9.89
C TYR A 50 -11.91 -0.51 9.18
N ASP A 51 -13.23 -0.48 9.36
CA ASP A 51 -14.08 0.67 8.99
C ASP A 51 -13.89 1.21 7.55
N LEU A 52 -13.62 0.33 6.58
CA LEU A 52 -13.66 0.64 5.15
C LEU A 52 -14.95 0.12 4.51
N ASP A 53 -15.29 0.67 3.35
CA ASP A 53 -16.34 0.14 2.49
C ASP A 53 -15.76 -1.02 1.67
N PHE A 54 -15.75 -2.22 2.27
CA PHE A 54 -15.24 -3.43 1.63
C PHE A 54 -16.23 -3.98 0.60
N ASP A 55 -15.70 -4.49 -0.51
CA ASP A 55 -16.50 -5.26 -1.45
C ASP A 55 -16.74 -6.66 -0.87
N TYR A 56 -18.00 -7.11 -0.84
CA TYR A 56 -18.33 -8.45 -0.37
C TYR A 56 -18.40 -9.43 -1.55
N ASP A 57 -17.57 -10.48 -1.50
CA ASP A 57 -17.60 -11.59 -2.44
C ASP A 57 -18.55 -12.68 -1.94
N GLU A 58 -19.78 -12.69 -2.45
CA GLU A 58 -20.81 -13.67 -2.11
C GLU A 58 -20.43 -15.12 -2.45
N GLU A 59 -19.53 -15.35 -3.43
CA GLU A 59 -19.14 -16.70 -3.86
C GLU A 59 -18.21 -17.36 -2.83
N ASN A 60 -17.29 -16.57 -2.27
CA ASN A 60 -16.28 -17.05 -1.32
C ASN A 60 -16.61 -16.71 0.14
N ASP A 61 -17.67 -15.93 0.40
CA ASP A 61 -18.08 -15.45 1.73
C ASP A 61 -16.97 -14.64 2.42
N GLN A 62 -16.36 -13.70 1.68
CA GLN A 62 -15.22 -12.91 2.12
C GLN A 62 -15.40 -11.41 1.83
N TYR A 63 -14.76 -10.56 2.63
CA TYR A 63 -14.63 -9.13 2.36
C TYR A 63 -13.31 -8.85 1.65
N LEU A 64 -13.33 -8.12 0.55
CA LEU A 64 -12.16 -7.78 -0.26
C LEU A 64 -11.69 -6.36 0.04
N ILE A 65 -10.38 -6.20 0.10
CA ILE A 65 -9.73 -4.91 0.38
C ILE A 65 -9.85 -4.01 -0.85
N PRO A 66 -10.25 -2.73 -0.69
CA PRO A 66 -10.40 -1.83 -1.83
C PRO A 66 -9.08 -1.59 -2.58
N VAL A 67 -9.19 -1.45 -3.90
CA VAL A 67 -8.06 -1.12 -4.77
C VAL A 67 -7.44 0.21 -4.35
N GLY A 68 -6.13 0.25 -4.10
CA GLY A 68 -5.50 1.49 -3.69
C GLY A 68 -4.08 1.37 -3.16
N TRP A 69 -3.53 2.51 -2.78
CA TRP A 69 -2.26 2.60 -2.08
C TRP A 69 -2.50 2.97 -0.62
N TRP A 70 -1.84 2.26 0.27
CA TRP A 70 -2.03 2.36 1.71
C TRP A 70 -0.66 2.49 2.38
N GLU A 71 -0.44 3.59 3.11
CA GLU A 71 0.86 3.93 3.70
C GLU A 71 1.24 2.93 4.80
N TYR A 72 2.42 2.30 4.65
CA TYR A 72 2.96 1.32 5.58
C TYR A 72 3.64 2.03 6.75
N ARG A 73 2.86 2.51 7.71
CA ARG A 73 3.42 3.17 8.91
C ARG A 73 3.83 2.15 9.97
N HIS A 74 5.13 2.02 10.23
CA HIS A 74 5.63 1.13 11.31
C HIS A 74 5.48 1.70 12.72
N PHE A 75 5.31 3.02 12.85
CA PHE A 75 5.24 3.73 14.13
C PHE A 75 4.07 4.72 14.15
N ASN A 76 2.84 4.19 14.19
CA ASN A 76 1.60 4.95 14.35
C ASN A 76 1.03 4.79 15.78
N PRO A 77 0.25 5.78 16.28
CA PRO A 77 -0.58 5.57 17.46
C PRO A 77 -1.56 4.42 17.26
N ASP A 78 -1.89 3.74 18.36
CA ASP A 78 -2.99 2.77 18.38
C ASP A 78 -4.26 3.41 17.80
N GLU A 79 -5.09 2.61 17.13
CA GLU A 79 -6.38 3.02 16.54
C GLU A 79 -6.33 3.91 15.28
N VAL A 80 -5.15 4.12 14.69
CA VAL A 80 -5.03 4.77 13.36
C VAL A 80 -4.79 3.71 12.29
N TYR A 81 -5.84 3.37 11.55
CA TYR A 81 -5.83 2.27 10.56
C TYR A 81 -5.87 2.75 9.11
N ASN A 82 -5.56 1.81 8.20
CA ASN A 82 -5.66 1.85 6.74
C ASN A 82 -4.79 2.90 6.02
N CYS A 83 -4.57 4.10 6.58
CA CYS A 83 -3.61 5.11 6.09
C CYS A 83 -3.63 5.30 4.55
N ASP A 84 -4.76 5.69 3.98
CA ASP A 84 -4.89 5.87 2.53
C ASP A 84 -3.92 6.92 1.97
N ILE A 85 -3.31 6.61 0.82
CA ILE A 85 -2.52 7.57 0.05
C ILE A 85 -3.44 8.19 -1.00
N ASP A 86 -3.99 9.36 -0.67
CA ASP A 86 -4.89 10.14 -1.54
C ASP A 86 -4.16 10.92 -2.66
N LEU A 87 -2.82 10.88 -2.67
CA LEU A 87 -1.99 11.50 -3.69
C LEU A 87 -1.62 10.52 -4.81
N PRO A 88 -1.44 11.01 -6.06
CA PRO A 88 -0.97 10.15 -7.15
C PRO A 88 0.41 9.56 -6.83
N VAL A 89 0.46 8.23 -6.66
CA VAL A 89 1.69 7.46 -6.68
C VAL A 89 2.16 7.36 -8.13
N THR A 90 3.42 7.69 -8.38
CA THR A 90 4.00 7.72 -9.73
C THR A 90 5.02 6.62 -9.97
N HIS A 91 5.78 6.27 -8.94
CA HIS A 91 6.82 5.26 -9.00
C HIS A 91 6.89 4.52 -7.66
N TRP A 92 7.45 3.33 -7.70
CA TRP A 92 7.77 2.55 -6.52
C TRP A 92 9.13 1.86 -6.68
N MET A 93 9.68 1.34 -5.59
CA MET A 93 10.84 0.44 -5.62
C MET A 93 10.80 -0.49 -4.39
N PRO A 94 11.39 -1.69 -4.46
CA PRO A 94 11.51 -2.55 -3.28
C PRO A 94 12.27 -1.81 -2.16
N LEU A 95 11.98 -2.18 -0.91
CA LEU A 95 12.74 -1.68 0.24
C LEU A 95 14.23 -2.02 0.08
N PRO A 96 15.13 -1.14 0.55
CA PRO A 96 16.54 -1.48 0.65
C PRO A 96 16.72 -2.70 1.56
N ILE A 97 17.70 -3.53 1.22
CA ILE A 97 18.09 -4.64 2.10
C ILE A 97 18.64 -4.02 3.40
N PRO A 98 18.16 -4.43 4.59
CA PRO A 98 18.71 -3.94 5.86
C PRO A 98 20.24 -4.15 5.94
N PRO A 99 20.98 -3.25 6.60
CA PRO A 99 22.40 -3.44 6.81
C PRO A 99 22.68 -4.69 7.66
N GLU A 100 23.82 -5.33 7.46
CA GLU A 100 24.24 -6.49 8.26
C GLU A 100 24.61 -6.12 9.71
N GLU A 101 25.01 -4.85 9.94
CA GLU A 101 25.37 -4.30 11.24
C GLU A 101 24.24 -3.38 11.77
N VAL A 102 23.91 -3.51 13.06
CA VAL A 102 22.84 -2.76 13.77
C VAL A 102 23.44 -1.93 14.90
#